data_AF-A0A9D3YTX4-F1
#
_entry.id   AF-A0A9D3YTX4-F1
#
_cell.length_a   1.000
_cell.length_b   1.000
_cell.length_c   1.000
_cell.angle_alpha   90.00
_cell.angle_beta   90.00
_cell.angle_gamma   90.00
#
_symmetry.space_group_name_H-M   'P 1'
#
loop_
_entity.id
_entity.type
_entity.pdbx_description
1 polymer ?
#
loop_
_entity_poly.entity_id
_entity_poly.type
_entity_poly.pdbx_seq_one_letter_code
_entity_poly.pdbx_strand_id
1 'polypeptide(L)'
;MSTGDGTDRKVTFKGIDFESPDVRQFLDNVHKLIVDDVLVRSTSRENKVVNFRDPVELQELLDLTISPDGAEHDTLVEACKNVIEYSAKTGHPRFFNQLYSGLNAYGLAGSWLADSLNTNIHTFEASPVFVIMELSLLQKICGILGYENGDGVFCPGGSFSNIMAMHLARYKVAPEVKTAGMPITRW
;
A
#
# COMPACT_ATOMS: atom_id res chain seq x y z
N MET A 1 17.99 -42.00 31.97
CA MET A 1 16.99 -41.13 32.65
C MET A 1 17.70 -39.81 32.90
N SER A 2 17.42 -38.71 32.23
CA SER A 2 16.15 -38.17 31.76
C SER A 2 16.28 -37.64 30.33
N THR A 3 15.29 -37.98 29.51
CA THR A 3 15.08 -37.53 28.13
C THR A 3 14.63 -36.07 28.14
N GLY A 4 15.35 -35.21 27.43
CA GLY A 4 14.89 -33.86 27.12
C GLY A 4 13.74 -33.93 26.12
N ASP A 5 12.52 -33.73 26.62
CA ASP A 5 11.36 -33.35 25.83
C ASP A 5 11.57 -31.91 25.34
N GLY A 6 12.05 -31.79 24.11
CA GLY A 6 12.08 -30.54 23.37
C GLY A 6 11.24 -30.72 22.13
N THR A 7 9.91 -30.73 22.33
CA THR A 7 8.89 -30.60 21.29
C THR A 7 9.41 -29.89 20.04
N ASP A 8 9.64 -30.69 18.99
CA ASP A 8 9.83 -30.28 17.62
C ASP A 8 8.53 -29.57 17.19
N ARG A 9 8.41 -28.26 17.49
CA ARG A 9 7.33 -27.41 16.99
C ARG A 9 7.54 -27.27 15.50
N LYS A 10 7.13 -28.31 14.76
CA LYS A 10 6.87 -28.23 13.33
C LYS A 10 5.91 -27.06 13.14
N VAL A 11 6.44 -25.94 12.66
CA VAL A 11 5.65 -24.81 12.17
C VAL A 11 4.91 -25.32 10.93
N THR A 12 3.78 -25.98 11.14
CA THR A 12 2.83 -26.26 10.09
C THR A 12 2.11 -24.95 9.82
N PHE A 13 2.51 -24.27 8.76
CA PHE A 13 1.76 -23.12 8.23
C PHE A 13 0.42 -23.65 7.73
N LYS A 14 -0.57 -23.75 8.62
CA LYS A 14 -1.98 -23.81 8.19
C LYS A 14 -2.28 -22.41 7.68
N GLY A 15 -2.50 -22.27 6.37
CA GLY A 15 -2.98 -21.02 5.79
C GLY A 15 -4.27 -20.56 6.49
N ILE A 16 -4.60 -19.28 6.36
CA ILE A 16 -5.83 -18.71 6.92
C ILE A 16 -7.04 -19.36 6.22
N ASP A 17 -7.97 -19.90 7.01
CA ASP A 17 -9.23 -20.43 6.51
C ASP A 17 -10.28 -19.30 6.39
N PHE A 18 -10.52 -18.83 5.17
CA PHE A 18 -11.51 -17.79 4.88
C PHE A 18 -12.97 -18.29 4.90
N GLU A 19 -13.21 -19.59 5.08
CA GLU A 19 -14.55 -20.13 5.36
C GLU A 19 -14.88 -20.12 6.86
N SER A 20 -13.87 -19.96 7.72
CA SER A 20 -14.05 -19.85 9.17
C SER A 20 -14.99 -18.69 9.52
N PRO A 21 -16.05 -18.94 10.31
CA PRO A 21 -16.94 -17.89 10.81
C PRO A 21 -16.20 -16.78 11.56
N ASP A 22 -15.18 -17.14 12.35
CA ASP A 22 -14.43 -16.18 13.16
C ASP A 22 -13.58 -15.24 12.28
N VAL A 23 -12.95 -15.79 11.23
CA VAL A 23 -12.17 -15.01 10.26
C VAL A 23 -13.09 -14.09 9.45
N ARG A 24 -14.24 -14.59 9.01
CA ARG A 24 -15.23 -13.78 8.29
C ARG A 24 -15.77 -12.66 9.17
N GLN A 25 -16.15 -12.97 10.40
CA GLN A 25 -16.65 -11.97 11.34
C GLN A 25 -15.59 -10.89 11.62
N PHE A 26 -14.31 -11.27 11.75
CA PHE A 26 -13.22 -10.32 11.89
C PHE A 26 -13.12 -9.39 10.67
N LEU A 27 -13.09 -9.94 9.44
CA LEU A 27 -13.01 -9.14 8.22
C LEU A 27 -14.24 -8.24 8.04
N ASP A 28 -15.44 -8.72 8.37
CA ASP A 28 -16.68 -7.94 8.34
C ASP A 28 -16.64 -6.78 9.34
N ASN A 29 -16.10 -7.02 10.55
CA ASN A 29 -15.91 -5.97 11.56
C ASN A 29 -14.94 -4.89 11.07
N VAL A 30 -13.80 -5.29 10.48
CA VAL A 30 -12.82 -4.34 9.91
C VAL A 30 -13.43 -3.58 8.73
N HIS A 31 -14.13 -4.25 7.82
CA HIS A 31 -14.79 -3.61 6.70
C HIS A 31 -15.85 -2.59 7.17
N LYS A 32 -16.63 -2.93 8.20
CA LYS A 32 -17.58 -2.02 8.81
C LYS A 32 -16.89 -0.76 9.37
N LEU A 33 -15.77 -0.91 10.07
CA LEU A 33 -14.97 0.23 10.54
C LEU A 33 -14.49 1.11 9.38
N ILE A 34 -14.04 0.51 8.28
CA ILE A 34 -13.61 1.28 7.11
C ILE A 34 -14.79 2.08 6.55
N VAL A 35 -15.95 1.44 6.32
CA VAL A 35 -17.14 2.12 5.78
C VAL A 35 -17.64 3.22 6.71
N ASP A 36 -17.88 2.90 7.98
CA ASP A 36 -18.53 3.81 8.91
C ASP A 36 -17.56 4.92 9.37
N ASP A 37 -16.34 4.57 9.77
CA ASP A 37 -15.40 5.52 10.36
C ASP A 37 -14.51 6.24 9.33
N VAL A 38 -14.03 5.53 8.31
CA VAL A 38 -13.14 6.13 7.30
C VAL A 38 -13.94 6.81 6.19
N LEU A 39 -14.91 6.14 5.59
CA LEU A 39 -15.62 6.70 4.43
C LEU A 39 -16.68 7.73 4.82
N VAL A 40 -17.38 7.53 5.94
CA VAL A 40 -18.47 8.43 6.39
C VAL A 40 -17.98 9.44 7.44
N ARG A 41 -17.49 8.98 8.60
CA ARG A 41 -17.13 9.92 9.68
C ARG A 41 -15.92 10.79 9.31
N SER A 42 -14.84 10.20 8.82
CA SER A 42 -13.59 10.92 8.55
C SER A 42 -13.68 11.92 7.38
N THR A 43 -14.70 11.80 6.53
CA THR A 43 -14.97 12.75 5.43
C THR A 43 -16.02 13.81 5.80
N SER A 44 -16.64 13.72 6.99
CA SER A 44 -17.58 14.72 7.49
C SER A 44 -16.87 15.95 8.04
N ARG A 45 -17.38 17.14 7.69
CA ARG A 45 -16.87 18.45 8.15
C ARG A 45 -17.02 18.71 9.65
N GLU A 46 -17.85 17.91 10.33
CA GLU A 46 -18.11 17.99 11.76
C GLU A 46 -16.99 17.31 12.58
N ASN A 47 -16.15 16.49 11.96
CA ASN A 47 -15.08 15.77 12.63
C ASN A 47 -13.72 16.46 12.47
N LYS A 48 -12.76 16.06 13.31
CA LYS A 48 -11.39 16.57 13.24
C LYS A 48 -10.66 16.00 12.03
N VAL A 49 -9.85 16.84 11.37
CA VAL A 49 -8.91 16.41 10.31
C VAL A 49 -7.84 15.47 10.86
N VAL A 50 -7.43 15.66 12.11
CA VAL A 50 -6.49 14.79 12.83
C VAL A 50 -6.75 14.94 14.32
N ASN A 51 -6.75 13.83 15.06
CA ASN A 51 -6.74 13.87 16.52
C ASN A 51 -5.29 13.78 16.99
N PHE A 52 -4.60 14.93 16.96
CA PHE A 52 -3.16 14.99 17.22
C PHE A 52 -2.80 14.54 18.64
N ARG A 53 -1.71 13.78 18.73
CA ARG A 53 -1.05 13.31 19.96
C ARG A 53 0.46 13.47 19.77
N ASP A 54 1.18 13.73 20.86
CA ASP A 54 2.64 13.72 20.83
C ASP A 54 3.15 12.28 20.55
N PRO A 55 4.31 12.08 19.88
CA PRO A 55 4.81 10.73 19.60
C PRO A 55 4.92 9.80 20.81
N VAL A 56 5.28 10.31 21.99
CA VAL A 56 5.38 9.49 23.21
C VAL A 56 3.99 9.03 23.66
N GLU A 57 3.03 9.96 23.70
CA GLU A 57 1.63 9.66 24.04
C GLU A 57 1.02 8.68 23.02
N LEU A 58 1.30 8.85 21.73
CA LEU A 58 0.78 7.98 20.68
C LEU A 58 1.36 6.57 20.77
N GLN A 59 2.63 6.42 21.14
CA GLN A 59 3.24 5.12 21.34
C GLN A 59 2.59 4.34 22.49
N GLU A 60 2.25 5.03 23.58
CA GLU A 60 1.51 4.45 24.71
C GLU A 60 0.08 4.07 24.32
N LEU A 61 -0.60 4.91 23.53
CA LEU A 61 -1.97 4.68 23.08
C LEU A 61 -2.12 3.53 22.08
N LEU A 62 -1.11 3.28 21.25
CA LEU A 62 -1.18 2.26 20.20
C LEU A 62 -0.74 0.87 20.66
N ASP A 63 0.05 0.75 21.73
CA ASP A 63 0.71 -0.48 22.19
C ASP A 63 1.22 -1.35 21.02
N LEU A 64 2.37 -0.94 20.45
CA LEU A 64 2.97 -1.61 19.29
C LEU A 64 3.80 -2.85 19.67
N THR A 65 3.55 -3.45 20.83
CA THR A 65 4.28 -4.63 21.31
C THR A 65 3.90 -5.86 20.49
N ILE A 66 4.88 -6.58 19.95
CA ILE A 66 4.66 -7.80 19.16
C ILE A 66 4.90 -9.01 20.06
N SER A 67 3.83 -9.74 20.38
CA SER A 67 3.86 -10.97 21.19
C SER A 67 4.04 -12.22 20.30
N PRO A 68 4.79 -13.25 20.75
CA PRO A 68 4.84 -14.54 20.06
C PRO A 68 3.52 -15.32 20.09
N ASP A 69 2.61 -14.99 21.01
CA ASP A 69 1.36 -15.73 21.23
C ASP A 69 0.20 -15.24 20.34
N GLY A 70 0.44 -14.25 19.48
CA GLY A 70 -0.61 -13.61 18.68
C GLY A 70 -1.52 -12.71 19.51
N ALA A 71 -2.65 -12.30 18.92
CA ALA A 71 -3.67 -11.48 19.56
C ALA A 71 -5.06 -11.96 19.16
N GLU A 72 -6.02 -11.78 20.06
CA GLU A 72 -7.43 -12.04 19.80
C GLU A 72 -7.99 -11.06 18.76
N HIS A 73 -9.00 -11.49 18.00
CA HIS A 73 -9.64 -10.67 16.97
C HIS A 73 -10.16 -9.33 17.50
N ASP A 74 -10.77 -9.32 18.69
CA ASP A 74 -11.28 -8.09 19.30
C ASP A 74 -10.17 -7.08 19.59
N THR A 75 -9.00 -7.56 20.04
CA THR A 75 -7.80 -6.74 20.25
C THR A 75 -7.31 -6.14 18.94
N LEU A 76 -7.30 -6.93 17.85
CA LEU A 76 -6.91 -6.45 16.51
C LEU A 76 -7.91 -5.41 15.96
N VAL A 77 -9.21 -5.63 16.16
CA VAL A 77 -10.25 -4.67 15.77
C VAL A 77 -10.11 -3.36 16.55
N GLU A 78 -9.79 -3.41 17.84
CA GLU A 78 -9.53 -2.21 18.65
C GLU A 78 -8.26 -1.48 18.18
N ALA A 79 -7.21 -2.22 17.82
CA ALA A 79 -6.02 -1.64 17.20
C ALA A 79 -6.38 -0.93 15.87
N CYS A 80 -7.23 -1.51 15.03
CA CYS A 80 -7.73 -0.85 13.82
C CYS A 80 -8.47 0.47 14.13
N LYS A 81 -9.32 0.50 15.17
CA LYS A 81 -10.00 1.73 15.59
C LYS A 81 -9.00 2.81 16.02
N ASN A 82 -7.99 2.45 16.79
CA ASN A 82 -6.96 3.38 17.23
C ASN A 82 -6.13 3.92 16.06
N VAL A 83 -5.78 3.06 15.09
CA VAL A 83 -5.14 3.48 13.84
C VAL A 83 -6.00 4.50 13.11
N ILE A 84 -7.30 4.23 12.97
CA ILE A 84 -8.23 5.16 12.31
C ILE A 84 -8.33 6.47 13.08
N GLU A 85 -8.56 6.42 14.40
CA GLU A 85 -8.79 7.59 15.27
C GLU A 85 -7.63 8.59 15.22
N TYR A 86 -6.39 8.11 15.37
CA TYR A 86 -5.21 8.95 15.48
C TYR A 86 -4.55 9.29 14.14
N SER A 87 -4.92 8.61 13.05
CA SER A 87 -4.42 8.95 11.71
C SER A 87 -4.98 10.28 11.19
N ALA A 88 -4.20 10.96 10.34
CA ALA A 88 -4.70 12.11 9.59
C ALA A 88 -5.77 11.68 8.57
N LYS A 89 -6.89 12.39 8.52
CA LYS A 89 -8.03 12.10 7.64
C LYS A 89 -7.82 12.79 6.29
N THR A 90 -7.02 12.19 5.42
CA THR A 90 -6.66 12.76 4.11
C THR A 90 -7.86 12.93 3.17
N GLY A 91 -8.92 12.15 3.36
CA GLY A 91 -10.21 12.29 2.68
C GLY A 91 -11.08 13.45 3.19
N HIS A 92 -10.70 14.10 4.29
CA HIS A 92 -11.49 15.17 4.89
C HIS A 92 -11.52 16.43 3.99
N PRO A 93 -12.67 17.08 3.76
CA PRO A 93 -12.79 18.26 2.88
C PRO A 93 -11.97 19.49 3.30
N ARG A 94 -11.40 19.48 4.51
CA ARG A 94 -10.51 20.52 5.05
C ARG A 94 -9.04 20.08 5.18
N PHE A 95 -8.67 18.94 4.61
CA PHE A 95 -7.27 18.50 4.55
C PHE A 95 -6.58 19.13 3.34
N PHE A 96 -5.66 20.05 3.59
CA PHE A 96 -4.91 20.81 2.56
C PHE A 96 -3.39 20.74 2.75
N ASN A 97 -2.91 19.77 3.55
CA ASN A 97 -1.50 19.71 3.95
C ASN A 97 -0.58 19.17 2.84
N GLN A 98 -1.12 18.44 1.87
CA GLN A 98 -0.37 17.70 0.86
C GLN A 98 -0.88 18.02 -0.55
N LEU A 99 -0.08 17.64 -1.56
CA LEU A 99 -0.47 17.72 -2.98
C LEU A 99 -1.51 16.65 -3.40
N TYR A 100 -2.05 15.91 -2.43
CA TYR A 100 -3.16 14.98 -2.59
C TYR A 100 -4.17 15.21 -1.46
N SER A 101 -5.45 14.99 -1.75
CA SER A 101 -6.56 15.10 -0.79
C SER A 101 -7.81 14.43 -1.37
N GLY A 102 -8.75 14.11 -0.50
CA GLY A 102 -10.01 13.49 -0.89
C GLY A 102 -9.90 11.97 -0.99
N LEU A 103 -11.05 11.34 -1.22
CA LEU A 103 -11.18 9.90 -1.30
C LEU A 103 -12.14 9.54 -2.45
N ASN A 104 -11.63 8.81 -3.44
CA ASN A 104 -12.39 8.38 -4.60
C ASN A 104 -12.89 6.94 -4.41
N ALA A 105 -14.21 6.74 -4.40
CA ALA A 105 -14.82 5.44 -4.14
C ALA A 105 -14.41 4.37 -5.17
N TYR A 106 -14.26 4.72 -6.44
CA TYR A 106 -13.85 3.79 -7.50
C TYR A 106 -12.37 3.42 -7.40
N GLY A 107 -11.51 4.39 -7.06
CA GLY A 107 -10.11 4.15 -6.77
C GLY A 107 -9.93 3.21 -5.57
N LEU A 108 -10.70 3.43 -4.50
CA LEU A 108 -10.69 2.57 -3.32
C LEU A 108 -11.13 1.13 -3.63
N ALA A 109 -12.22 0.96 -4.39
CA ALA A 109 -12.66 -0.36 -4.82
C ALA A 109 -11.59 -1.08 -5.68
N GLY A 110 -10.90 -0.33 -6.55
CA GLY A 110 -9.76 -0.84 -7.30
C GLY A 110 -8.60 -1.29 -6.41
N SER A 111 -8.26 -0.52 -5.37
CA SER A 111 -7.25 -0.89 -4.38
C SER A 111 -7.64 -2.15 -3.62
N TRP A 112 -8.87 -2.27 -3.13
CA TRP A 112 -9.34 -3.48 -2.44
C TRP A 112 -9.25 -4.72 -3.32
N LEU A 113 -9.63 -4.61 -4.60
CA LEU A 113 -9.51 -5.71 -5.56
C LEU A 113 -8.05 -6.07 -5.83
N ALA A 114 -7.19 -5.07 -6.03
CA ALA A 114 -5.76 -5.28 -6.26
C ALA A 114 -5.09 -5.98 -5.06
N ASP A 115 -5.34 -5.51 -3.85
CA ASP A 115 -4.78 -6.08 -2.61
C ASP A 115 -5.32 -7.49 -2.34
N SER A 116 -6.59 -7.75 -2.67
CA SER A 116 -7.19 -9.08 -2.54
C SER A 116 -6.60 -10.09 -3.53
N LEU A 117 -6.23 -9.65 -4.75
CA LEU A 117 -5.61 -10.50 -5.78
C LEU A 117 -4.11 -10.72 -5.55
N ASN A 118 -3.44 -9.79 -4.86
CA ASN A 118 -2.08 -9.93 -4.36
C ASN A 118 -1.07 -10.54 -5.36
N THR A 119 -1.03 -10.00 -6.59
CA THR A 119 -0.12 -10.44 -7.65
C THR A 119 0.91 -9.38 -8.01
N ASN A 120 1.94 -9.76 -8.77
CA ASN A 120 3.01 -8.89 -9.24
C ASN A 120 2.88 -8.65 -10.76
N ILE A 121 3.20 -7.43 -11.22
CA ILE A 121 3.13 -7.00 -12.63
C ILE A 121 4.39 -7.28 -13.49
N HIS A 122 5.28 -8.17 -13.05
CA HIS A 122 6.53 -8.48 -13.77
C HIS A 122 6.38 -9.28 -15.08
N THR A 123 5.31 -10.06 -15.25
CA THR A 123 5.07 -10.86 -16.47
C THR A 123 3.59 -10.99 -16.78
N PHE A 124 3.28 -11.23 -18.06
CA PHE A 124 1.91 -11.48 -18.50
C PHE A 124 1.32 -12.75 -17.89
N GLU A 125 2.12 -13.79 -17.64
CA GLU A 125 1.64 -15.05 -17.03
C GLU A 125 1.15 -14.84 -15.59
N ALA A 126 1.86 -14.02 -14.80
CA ALA A 126 1.51 -13.78 -13.41
C ALA A 126 0.30 -12.84 -13.22
N SER A 127 0.12 -11.88 -14.14
CA SER A 127 -0.88 -10.82 -13.98
C SER A 127 -1.44 -10.32 -15.32
N PRO A 128 -2.05 -11.21 -16.13
CA PRO A 128 -2.41 -10.93 -17.52
C PRO A 128 -3.35 -9.73 -17.66
N VAL A 129 -4.30 -9.58 -16.74
CA VAL A 129 -5.26 -8.47 -16.74
C VAL A 129 -4.55 -7.14 -16.43
N PHE A 130 -3.72 -7.10 -15.39
CA PHE A 130 -3.05 -5.88 -14.97
C PHE A 130 -2.01 -5.39 -15.99
N VAL A 131 -1.30 -6.30 -16.66
CA VAL A 131 -0.39 -5.95 -17.76
C VAL A 131 -1.13 -5.27 -18.91
N ILE A 132 -2.27 -5.82 -19.35
CA ILE A 132 -3.06 -5.20 -20.43
C ILE A 132 -3.68 -3.87 -19.99
N MET A 133 -4.14 -3.78 -18.74
CA MET A 133 -4.64 -2.51 -18.19
C MET A 133 -3.57 -1.44 -18.16
N GLU A 134 -2.36 -1.76 -17.70
CA GLU A 134 -1.22 -0.83 -17.66
C GLU A 134 -0.90 -0.31 -19.07
N LEU A 135 -0.75 -1.20 -20.05
CA LEU A 135 -0.49 -0.82 -21.44
C LEU A 135 -1.60 0.10 -22.01
N SER A 136 -2.86 -0.20 -21.71
CA SER A 136 -4.00 0.60 -22.16
C SER A 136 -3.99 2.01 -21.54
N LEU A 137 -3.66 2.12 -20.26
CA LEU A 137 -3.55 3.40 -19.56
C LEU A 137 -2.35 4.21 -20.07
N LEU A 138 -1.21 3.58 -20.30
CA LEU A 138 -0.02 4.24 -20.85
C LEU A 138 -0.30 4.80 -22.25
N GLN A 139 -0.94 4.03 -23.12
CA GLN A 139 -1.36 4.52 -24.44
C GLN A 139 -2.30 5.72 -24.33
N LYS A 140 -3.26 5.66 -23.40
CA LYS A 140 -4.17 6.79 -23.16
C LYS A 140 -3.42 8.04 -22.70
N ILE A 141 -2.47 7.90 -21.76
CA ILE A 141 -1.64 9.01 -21.27
C ILE A 141 -0.78 9.58 -22.40
N CYS A 142 -0.13 8.73 -23.19
CA CYS A 142 0.66 9.15 -24.36
C CYS A 142 -0.18 9.97 -25.34
N GLY A 143 -1.40 9.52 -25.64
CA GLY A 143 -2.32 10.25 -26.51
C GLY A 143 -2.75 11.61 -25.94
N ILE A 144 -2.96 11.73 -24.62
CA ILE A 144 -3.24 13.02 -23.96
C ILE A 144 -2.05 13.98 -24.11
N LEU A 145 -0.82 13.47 -24.05
CA LEU A 145 0.41 14.24 -24.23
C LEU A 145 0.73 14.54 -25.70
N GLY A 146 -0.03 14.00 -26.66
CA GLY A 146 0.17 14.20 -28.08
C GLY A 146 1.22 13.29 -28.73
N TYR A 147 1.60 12.18 -28.07
CA TYR A 147 2.49 11.18 -28.66
C TYR A 147 1.70 10.13 -29.44
N GLU A 148 2.10 9.90 -30.70
CA GLU A 148 1.52 8.83 -31.54
C GLU A 148 2.11 7.46 -31.19
N ASN A 149 3.41 7.39 -30.89
CA ASN A 149 4.15 6.16 -30.57
C ASN A 149 4.94 6.35 -29.27
N GLY A 150 4.23 6.39 -28.14
CA GLY A 150 4.82 6.51 -26.80
C GLY A 150 5.00 5.17 -26.09
N ASP A 151 5.90 5.15 -25.12
CA ASP A 151 6.15 4.02 -24.22
C ASP A 151 6.31 4.52 -22.78
N GLY A 152 6.16 3.63 -21.79
CA GLY A 152 6.27 3.99 -20.38
C GLY A 152 6.06 2.81 -19.44
N VAL A 153 6.16 3.10 -18.15
CA VAL A 153 5.90 2.14 -17.06
C VAL A 153 5.45 2.93 -15.82
N PHE A 154 4.54 2.38 -15.02
CA PHE A 154 4.23 3.00 -13.73
C PHE A 154 5.42 2.83 -12.77
N CYS A 155 5.76 3.92 -12.09
CA CYS A 155 6.86 3.96 -11.13
C CYS A 155 6.31 4.18 -9.71
N PRO A 156 7.02 3.74 -8.65
CA PRO A 156 6.65 3.97 -7.26
C PRO A 156 6.91 5.43 -6.85
N GLY A 157 6.14 6.36 -7.44
CA GLY A 157 6.24 7.79 -7.21
C GLY A 157 7.08 8.54 -8.24
N GLY A 158 6.79 9.85 -8.37
CA GLY A 158 7.38 10.71 -9.40
C GLY A 158 8.91 10.89 -9.29
N SER A 159 9.47 10.79 -8.08
CA SER A 159 10.93 10.85 -7.90
C SER A 159 11.63 9.70 -8.61
N PHE A 160 11.08 8.48 -8.55
CA PHE A 160 11.62 7.34 -9.28
C PHE A 160 11.40 7.48 -10.79
N SER A 161 10.26 8.04 -11.22
CA SER A 161 10.03 8.38 -12.63
C SER A 161 11.10 9.34 -13.17
N ASN A 162 11.49 10.36 -12.40
CA ASN A 162 12.54 11.30 -12.79
C ASN A 162 13.91 10.61 -12.91
N ILE A 163 14.24 9.74 -11.95
CA ILE A 163 15.47 8.94 -12.00
C ILE A 163 15.46 8.05 -13.25
N MET A 164 14.36 7.35 -13.53
CA MET A 164 14.20 6.54 -14.75
C MET A 164 14.38 7.37 -16.02
N ALA A 165 13.78 8.56 -16.10
CA ALA A 165 13.94 9.45 -17.24
C ALA A 165 15.41 9.88 -17.43
N MET A 166 16.12 10.23 -16.35
CA MET A 166 17.55 10.54 -16.39
C MET A 166 18.37 9.34 -16.86
N HIS A 167 18.07 8.14 -16.37
CA HIS A 167 18.75 6.91 -16.79
C HIS A 167 18.54 6.60 -18.27
N LEU A 168 17.31 6.75 -18.77
CA LEU A 168 16.99 6.53 -20.19
C LEU A 168 17.68 7.56 -21.09
N ALA A 169 17.66 8.84 -20.71
CA ALA A 169 18.35 9.90 -21.45
C ALA A 169 19.86 9.65 -21.50
N ARG A 170 20.47 9.30 -20.35
CA ARG A 170 21.89 8.92 -20.28
C ARG A 170 22.18 7.71 -21.15
N TYR A 171 21.37 6.66 -21.08
CA TYR A 171 21.57 5.44 -21.88
C TYR A 171 21.43 5.72 -23.38
N LYS A 172 20.54 6.63 -23.78
CA LYS A 172 20.37 7.03 -25.17
C LYS A 172 21.61 7.72 -25.75
N VAL A 173 22.28 8.57 -24.96
CA VAL A 173 23.44 9.36 -25.40
C VAL A 173 24.77 8.64 -25.17
N ALA A 174 24.88 7.86 -24.09
CA ALA A 174 26.09 7.18 -23.64
C ALA A 174 25.76 5.76 -23.14
N PRO A 175 25.37 4.83 -24.05
CA PRO A 175 24.95 3.47 -23.69
C PRO A 175 26.07 2.65 -23.02
N GLU A 176 27.33 2.91 -23.37
CA GLU A 176 28.54 2.25 -22.84
C GLU A 176 28.68 2.41 -21.33
N VAL A 177 28.17 3.51 -20.77
CA VAL A 177 28.17 3.75 -19.32
C VAL A 177 27.41 2.67 -18.57
N LYS A 178 26.44 1.98 -19.21
CA LYS A 178 25.72 0.87 -18.57
C LYS A 178 26.65 -0.25 -18.11
N THR A 179 27.71 -0.54 -18.85
CA THR A 179 28.67 -1.62 -18.57
C THR A 179 30.01 -1.12 -18.04
N ALA A 180 30.42 0.10 -18.42
CA ALA A 180 31.72 0.67 -18.03
C ALA A 180 31.66 1.61 -16.81
N GLY A 181 30.46 2.00 -16.38
CA GLY A 181 30.29 3.05 -15.37
C GLY A 181 30.50 4.45 -15.92
N MET A 182 30.28 5.47 -15.08
CA MET A 182 30.52 6.87 -15.47
C MET A 182 32.02 7.14 -15.51
N PRO A 183 32.56 7.75 -16.59
CA PRO A 183 33.97 8.10 -16.63
C PRO A 183 34.29 9.12 -15.51
N ILE A 184 35.43 8.92 -14.84
CA ILE A 184 35.95 9.86 -13.85
C ILE A 184 36.60 11.02 -14.60
N THR A 185 35.80 11.86 -15.27
CA THR A 185 36.25 13.16 -15.73
C THR A 185 35.73 14.20 -14.76
N ARG A 186 36.64 14.85 -14.02
CA ARG A 186 36.32 16.00 -13.16
C ARG A 186 35.70 17.08 -14.05
N TRP A 187 34.48 17.52 -13.69
CA TRP A 187 33.86 18.72 -14.22
C TRP A 187 34.67 19.95 -13.84
#